data_AF-A0A1H8JVU9-F1
#
_entry.id   AF-A0A1H8JVU9-F1
#
_cell.length_a   1.000
_cell.length_b   1.000
_cell.length_c   1.000
_cell.angle_alpha   90.00
_cell.angle_beta   90.00
_cell.angle_gamma   90.00
#
_symmetry.space_group_name_H-M   'P 1'
#
loop_
_entity.id
_entity.type
_entity.pdbx_description
1 polymer ?
#
loop_
_entity_poly.entity_id
_entity_poly.type
_entity_poly.pdbx_seq_one_letter_code
_entity_poly.pdbx_strand_id
1 'polypeptide(L)'
;IIPPRKNAKPWKPDTPGAIARNEALRASKRFGRTIWRRWSGYHRRSRVETKMHCVKLLGQRLMARDFDRQVAEFQVRVAVLNGFTTLGTPITEVVG
;
A
#
# COMPACT_ATOMS: atom_id res chain seq x y z
N ILE A 1 -2.01 5.91 8.44
CA ILE A 1 -2.04 7.37 8.24
C ILE A 1 -1.56 7.67 6.83
N ILE A 2 -2.38 8.34 6.01
CA ILE A 2 -2.00 8.74 4.64
C ILE A 2 -1.02 9.92 4.74
N PRO A 3 0.14 9.90 4.06
CA PRO A 3 1.06 11.01 4.07
C PRO A 3 0.36 12.27 3.59
N PRO A 4 0.41 13.35 4.37
CA PRO A 4 -0.09 14.63 3.90
C PRO A 4 0.65 15.09 2.62
N ARG A 5 -0.04 15.83 1.77
CA ARG A 5 0.54 16.44 0.55
C ARG A 5 1.60 17.47 0.94
N LYS A 6 2.52 17.80 0.02
CA LYS A 6 3.62 18.77 0.26
C LYS A 6 3.11 20.12 0.81
N ASN A 7 1.96 20.57 0.30
CA ASN A 7 1.35 21.85 0.66
C ASN A 7 0.17 21.68 1.65
N ALA A 8 0.07 20.54 2.33
CA ALA A 8 -1.04 20.30 3.24
C ALA A 8 -0.91 21.21 4.48
N LYS A 9 -2.01 21.90 4.78
CA LYS A 9 -2.13 22.76 5.96
C LYS A 9 -2.70 21.97 7.14
N PRO A 10 -2.37 22.37 8.39
CA PRO A 10 -3.00 21.80 9.57
C PRO A 10 -4.51 21.99 9.53
N TRP A 11 -5.24 20.99 9.99
CA TRP A 11 -6.69 21.07 10.23
C TRP A 11 -6.96 21.57 11.66
N LYS A 12 -8.18 22.02 11.92
CA LYS A 12 -8.62 22.25 13.31
C LYS A 12 -8.52 20.91 14.07
N PRO A 13 -7.94 20.86 15.28
CA PRO A 13 -7.72 19.61 16.01
C PRO A 13 -8.98 19.20 16.79
N ASP A 14 -10.12 19.14 16.09
CA ASP A 14 -11.43 18.82 16.65
C ASP A 14 -11.69 17.30 16.75
N THR A 15 -10.97 16.51 15.95
CA THR A 15 -11.12 15.05 15.87
C THR A 15 -9.79 14.34 16.08
N PRO A 16 -9.78 13.10 16.62
CA PRO A 16 -8.58 12.28 16.73
C PRO A 16 -7.86 12.10 15.38
N GLY A 17 -8.63 12.00 14.28
CA GLY A 17 -8.09 11.92 12.92
C GLY A 17 -7.35 13.20 12.49
N ALA A 18 -7.90 14.38 12.81
CA ALA A 18 -7.24 15.66 12.54
C ALA A 18 -5.97 15.84 13.35
N ILE A 19 -5.97 15.42 14.63
CA ILE A 19 -4.79 15.44 15.51
C ILE A 19 -3.69 14.56 14.93
N ALA A 20 -3.96 13.29 14.64
CA ALA A 20 -2.98 12.36 14.08
C ALA A 20 -2.43 12.82 12.72
N ARG A 21 -3.28 13.43 11.88
CA ARG A 21 -2.85 14.05 10.60
C ARG A 21 -1.92 15.24 10.83
N ASN A 22 -2.24 16.11 11.77
CA ASN A 22 -1.43 17.28 12.11
C ASN A 22 -0.07 16.88 12.70
N GLU A 23 -0.02 15.80 13.48
CA GLU A 23 1.25 15.21 13.95
C GLU A 23 2.10 14.68 12.80
N ALA A 24 1.48 13.96 11.86
CA ALA A 24 2.17 13.50 10.65
C ALA A 24 2.72 14.67 9.81
N LEU A 25 1.99 15.79 9.72
CA LEU A 25 2.44 17.03 9.11
C LEU A 25 3.67 17.61 9.82
N ARG A 26 3.60 17.74 11.15
CA ARG A 26 4.70 18.27 11.97
C ARG A 26 5.95 17.40 11.86
N ALA A 27 5.81 16.08 11.99
CA ALA A 27 6.92 15.15 11.87
C ALA A 27 7.53 15.16 10.46
N SER A 28 6.71 15.20 9.40
CA SER A 28 7.20 15.31 8.03
C SER A 28 7.94 16.62 7.76
N LYS A 29 7.52 17.74 8.35
CA LYS A 29 8.20 19.04 8.22
C LYS A 29 9.53 19.06 8.98
N ARG A 30 9.59 18.45 10.16
CA ARG A 30 10.79 18.41 11.01
C ARG A 30 11.86 17.46 10.49
N PHE A 31 11.48 16.25 10.10
CA PHE A 31 12.43 15.17 9.77
C PHE A 31 12.52 14.88 8.26
N GLY A 32 11.69 15.53 7.45
CA GLY A 32 11.59 15.22 6.03
C GLY A 32 10.66 14.03 5.74
N ARG A 33 10.06 14.07 4.55
CA ARG A 33 9.01 13.12 4.13
C ARG A 33 9.52 11.69 3.99
N THR A 34 10.76 11.51 3.51
CA THR A 34 11.35 10.18 3.31
C THR A 34 11.54 9.45 4.63
N ILE A 35 12.11 10.13 5.63
CA ILE A 35 12.31 9.58 6.97
C ILE A 35 10.97 9.25 7.62
N TRP A 36 10.02 10.19 7.60
CA TRP A 36 8.68 9.95 8.14
C TRP A 36 7.97 8.76 7.49
N ARG A 37 8.04 8.60 6.15
CA ARG A 37 7.44 7.45 5.44
C ARG A 37 8.04 6.11 5.86
N ARG A 38 9.33 6.08 6.21
CA ARG A 38 10.02 4.89 6.70
C ARG A 38 9.56 4.55 8.13
N TRP A 39 9.59 5.52 9.03
CA TRP A 39 9.21 5.31 10.44
C TRP A 39 7.73 5.01 10.64
N SER A 40 6.85 5.66 9.88
CA SER A 40 5.39 5.43 9.95
C SER A 40 4.94 4.07 9.39
N GLY A 41 5.84 3.29 8.78
CA GLY A 41 5.50 2.05 8.09
C GLY A 41 4.63 2.25 6.85
N TYR A 42 4.38 3.49 6.42
CA TYR A 42 3.51 3.80 5.28
C TYR A 42 3.99 3.13 3.98
N HIS A 43 5.31 3.00 3.78
CA HIS A 43 5.83 2.34 2.60
C HIS A 43 5.33 0.88 2.47
N ARG A 44 5.31 0.11 3.57
CA ARG A 44 4.79 -1.26 3.58
C ARG A 44 3.30 -1.28 3.26
N ARG A 45 2.52 -0.40 3.90
CA ARG A 45 1.08 -0.28 3.65
C ARG A 45 0.77 0.05 2.19
N SER A 46 1.48 1.02 1.63
CA SER A 46 1.32 1.42 0.23
C SER A 46 1.60 0.26 -0.73
N ARG A 47 2.61 -0.58 -0.47
CA ARG A 47 2.88 -1.78 -1.30
C ARG A 47 1.74 -2.79 -1.22
N VAL A 48 1.18 -3.02 -0.03
CA VAL A 48 0.02 -3.91 0.16
C VAL A 48 -1.20 -3.34 -0.57
N GLU A 49 -1.49 -2.05 -0.44
CA GLU A 49 -2.59 -1.39 -1.15
C GLU A 49 -2.45 -1.52 -2.67
N THR A 50 -1.23 -1.36 -3.21
CA THR A 50 -0.96 -1.61 -4.64
C THR A 50 -1.18 -3.07 -5.03
N LYS A 51 -0.69 -4.05 -4.26
CA LYS A 51 -0.93 -5.47 -4.55
C LYS A 51 -2.43 -5.82 -4.47
N MET A 52 -3.17 -5.25 -3.52
CA MET A 52 -4.63 -5.41 -3.44
C MET A 52 -5.35 -4.76 -4.62
N HIS A 53 -4.86 -3.65 -5.16
CA HIS A 53 -5.38 -3.08 -6.39
C HIS A 53 -5.22 -4.07 -7.56
N CYS A 54 -4.06 -4.71 -7.71
CA CYS A 54 -3.86 -5.76 -8.72
C CYS A 54 -4.81 -6.95 -8.54
N VAL A 55 -5.08 -7.38 -7.30
CA VAL A 55 -6.08 -8.44 -7.03
C VAL A 55 -7.48 -8.03 -7.51
N LYS A 56 -7.85 -6.75 -7.39
CA LYS A 56 -9.14 -6.23 -7.88
C LYS A 56 -9.20 -6.12 -9.40
N LEU A 57 -8.06 -5.95 -10.08
CA LEU A 57 -8.01 -5.96 -11.54
C LEU A 57 -8.33 -7.36 -12.12
N LEU A 58 -8.01 -8.42 -11.38
CA LEU A 58 -8.42 -9.79 -11.72
C LEU A 58 -9.90 -10.09 -11.44
N GLY A 59 -10.59 -9.19 -10.73
CA GLY A 59 -12.02 -9.28 -10.43
C GLY A 59 -12.39 -8.31 -9.31
N GLN A 60 -13.38 -7.45 -9.52
CA GLN A 60 -13.69 -6.36 -8.57
C GLN A 60 -14.03 -6.85 -7.14
N ARG A 61 -14.61 -8.05 -7.00
CA ARG A 61 -15.04 -8.66 -5.73
C ARG A 61 -14.72 -10.15 -5.72
N LEU A 62 -14.69 -10.75 -4.52
CA LEU A 62 -14.74 -12.21 -4.37
C LEU A 62 -16.19 -12.67 -4.59
N MET A 63 -16.37 -13.68 -5.42
CA MET A 63 -17.68 -14.14 -5.88
C MET A 63 -18.20 -15.32 -5.04
N ALA A 64 -17.29 -16.08 -4.42
CA ALA A 64 -17.66 -17.17 -3.54
C ALA A 64 -18.52 -16.69 -2.35
N ARG A 65 -19.54 -17.49 -1.99
CA ARG A 65 -20.44 -17.20 -0.87
C ARG A 65 -19.89 -17.69 0.46
N ASP A 66 -19.20 -18.82 0.45
CA ASP A 66 -18.57 -19.41 1.64
C ASP A 66 -17.17 -18.85 1.87
N PHE A 67 -16.83 -18.60 3.14
CA PHE A 67 -15.55 -18.00 3.51
C PHE A 67 -14.34 -18.80 3.00
N ASP A 68 -14.34 -20.12 3.17
CA ASP A 68 -13.22 -20.96 2.71
C ASP A 68 -13.05 -20.90 1.19
N ARG A 69 -14.17 -20.79 0.46
CA ARG A 69 -14.16 -20.62 -1.00
C ARG A 69 -13.69 -19.22 -1.40
N GLN A 70 -13.99 -18.19 -0.61
CA GLN A 70 -13.43 -16.84 -0.81
C GLN A 70 -11.92 -16.81 -0.58
N VAL A 71 -11.42 -17.51 0.44
CA VAL A 71 -9.99 -17.65 0.70
C VAL A 71 -9.32 -18.37 -0.47
N ALA A 72 -9.89 -19.48 -0.95
CA ALA A 72 -9.38 -20.20 -2.12
C ALA A 72 -9.34 -19.31 -3.37
N GLU A 73 -10.42 -18.58 -3.66
CA GLU A 73 -10.48 -17.62 -4.78
C GLU A 73 -9.37 -16.55 -4.67
N PHE A 74 -9.16 -16.00 -3.48
CA PHE A 74 -8.09 -15.03 -3.25
C PHE A 74 -6.69 -15.65 -3.44
N GLN A 75 -6.45 -16.85 -2.92
CA GLN A 75 -5.17 -17.57 -3.08
C GLN A 75 -4.85 -17.83 -4.55
N VAL A 76 -5.84 -18.25 -5.36
CA VAL A 76 -5.68 -18.42 -6.81
C VAL A 76 -5.27 -17.11 -7.48
N ARG A 77 -5.92 -15.99 -7.15
CA ARG A 77 -5.54 -14.67 -7.69
C ARG A 77 -4.12 -14.26 -7.28
N VAL A 78 -3.71 -14.56 -6.05
CA VAL A 78 -2.33 -14.34 -5.59
C VAL A 78 -1.35 -15.18 -6.40
N ALA A 79 -1.65 -16.45 -6.65
CA ALA A 79 -0.82 -17.32 -7.48
C ALA A 79 -0.64 -16.76 -8.90
N VAL A 80 -1.72 -16.28 -9.53
CA VAL A 80 -1.67 -15.61 -10.85
C VAL A 80 -0.76 -14.37 -10.81
N LEU A 81 -0.93 -13.48 -9.82
CA LEU A 81 -0.11 -12.28 -9.68
C LEU A 81 1.37 -12.58 -9.43
N ASN A 82 1.67 -13.66 -8.71
CA ASN A 82 3.04 -14.12 -8.51
C ASN A 82 3.63 -14.66 -9.83
N GLY A 83 2.84 -15.39 -10.63
CA GLY A 83 3.21 -15.80 -11.99
C GLY A 83 3.59 -14.63 -12.88
N PHE A 84 2.80 -13.55 -12.91
CA PHE A 84 3.16 -12.33 -13.63
C PHE A 84 4.45 -11.68 -13.12
N THR A 85 4.69 -11.72 -11.81
CA THR A 85 5.92 -11.17 -11.21
C THR A 85 7.15 -11.96 -11.67
N THR A 86 7.07 -13.29 -11.67
CA THR A 86 8.15 -14.16 -12.18
C THR A 86 8.41 -13.91 -13.66
N LEU A 87 7.37 -13.87 -14.50
CA LEU A 87 7.51 -13.65 -15.94
C LEU A 87 8.04 -12.25 -16.30
N GLY A 88 7.69 -11.23 -15.50
CA GLY A 88 8.13 -9.85 -15.72
C GLY A 88 9.49 -9.50 -15.12
N THR A 89 10.14 -10.42 -14.40
CA THR A 89 11.46 -10.17 -13.80
C THR A 89 12.55 -10.42 -14.85
N PRO A 90 13.31 -9.38 -15.28
CA PRO A 90 14.38 -9.58 -16.25
C PRO A 90 15.52 -10.41 -15.65
N ILE A 91 16.10 -11.29 -16.47
CA ILE A 91 17.32 -12.01 -16.12
C ILE A 91 18.49 -11.09 -16.45
N THR A 92 19.26 -10.70 -15.43
CA THR A 92 20.50 -9.93 -15.63
C THR A 92 21.66 -10.89 -15.74
N GLU A 93 22.36 -10.88 -16.87
CA GLU A 93 23.58 -11.65 -17.09
C GLU A 93 24.78 -10.70 -17.12
N VAL A 94 25.89 -11.14 -16.51
CA VAL A 94 27.16 -10.39 -16.57
C VAL A 94 27.82 -10.76 -17.90
N VAL A 95 27.96 -9.78 -18.79
CA VAL A 95 28.70 -9.95 -20.05
C VAL A 95 30.18 -9.67 -19.76
N GLY A 96 31.01 -10.68 -19.96
CA GLY A 96 32.48 -10.60 -19.90
C GLY A 96 33.09 -10.30 -21.27
#